data_AF-A0A848WMZ2-F1
#
_entry.id   AF-A0A848WMZ2-F1
#
_cell.length_a   1.000
_cell.length_b   1.000
_cell.length_c   1.000
_cell.angle_alpha   90.00
_cell.angle_beta   90.00
_cell.angle_gamma   90.00
#
_symmetry.space_group_name_H-M   'P 1'
#
loop_
_entity.id
_entity.type
_entity.pdbx_description
1 polymer ?
#
loop_
_entity_poly.entity_id
_entity_poly.type
_entity_poly.pdbx_seq_one_letter_code
_entity_poly.pdbx_strand_id
1 'polypeptide(L)'
;MKSIRNRLTIWLLSGLGILWLAASAGIYVSVRHSLLKSIDAELAVDSRILRFAARGDDDADDQQRPGRLQDRTPDYDDSDGDAFFQLWQTDGTPSSKSASLGDLDLLFPGSAVRPEPVFSNQIL
;
A
#
# COMPACT_ATOMS: atom_id res chain seq x y z
N MET A 1 57.72 11.09 10.59
CA MET A 1 57.57 9.93 11.48
C MET A 1 56.10 9.51 11.53
N LYS A 2 55.68 8.58 10.66
CA LYS A 2 54.30 8.05 10.67
C LYS A 2 54.19 7.05 11.82
N SER A 3 53.67 7.53 12.96
CA SER A 3 53.52 6.74 14.18
C SER A 3 52.59 5.56 13.95
N ILE A 4 53.01 4.37 14.38
CA ILE A 4 52.21 3.12 14.40
C ILE A 4 50.82 3.36 15.02
N ARG A 5 50.72 4.29 15.97
CA ARG A 5 49.46 4.71 16.58
C ARG A 5 48.44 5.20 15.55
N ASN A 6 48.88 5.92 14.52
CA ASN A 6 47.99 6.49 13.52
C ASN A 6 47.42 5.43 12.57
N ARG A 7 48.16 4.34 12.33
CA ARG A 7 47.67 3.23 11.50
C ARG A 7 46.62 2.41 12.25
N LEU A 8 46.80 2.25 13.57
CA LEU A 8 45.88 1.54 14.43
C LEU A 8 44.57 2.30 14.65
N THR A 9 44.63 3.64 14.81
CA THR A 9 43.43 4.48 14.88
C THR A 9 42.65 4.49 13.57
N ILE A 10 43.30 4.58 12.41
CA ILE A 10 42.61 4.54 11.10
C ILE A 10 41.85 3.22 10.93
N TRP A 11 42.47 2.09 11.25
CA TRP A 11 41.81 0.79 11.15
C TRP A 11 40.60 0.68 12.09
N LEU A 12 40.75 1.17 13.32
CA LEU A 12 39.68 1.15 14.30
C LEU A 12 38.51 2.08 13.89
N LEU A 13 38.81 3.27 13.36
CA LEU A 13 37.81 4.21 12.89
C LEU A 13 37.04 3.66 11.68
N SER A 14 37.75 3.07 10.72
CA SER A 14 37.12 2.44 9.56
C SER A 14 36.24 1.27 9.96
N GLY A 15 36.70 0.40 10.87
CA GLY A 15 35.89 -0.70 11.39
C GLY A 15 34.63 -0.22 12.10
N LEU A 16 34.76 0.81 12.93
CA LEU A 16 33.62 1.44 13.60
C LEU A 16 32.63 2.07 12.59
N GLY A 17 33.14 2.73 11.55
CA GLY A 17 32.32 3.30 10.49
C GLY A 17 31.53 2.24 9.71
N ILE A 18 32.19 1.12 9.35
CA ILE A 18 31.53 0.00 8.69
C ILE A 18 30.44 -0.61 9.58
N LEU A 19 30.72 -0.77 10.88
CA LEU A 19 29.75 -1.29 11.84
C LEU A 19 28.51 -0.38 11.93
N TRP A 20 28.72 0.94 11.96
CA TRP A 20 27.65 1.93 11.96
C TRP A 20 26.80 1.84 10.70
N LEU A 21 27.43 1.79 9.52
CA LEU A 21 26.71 1.66 8.26
C LEU A 21 25.88 0.37 8.19
N ALA A 22 26.44 -0.75 8.66
CA ALA A 22 25.74 -2.02 8.72
C ALA A 22 24.53 -1.97 9.67
N ALA A 23 24.69 -1.36 10.85
CA ALA A 23 23.59 -1.19 11.80
C ALA A 23 22.48 -0.28 11.24
N SER A 24 22.84 0.87 10.67
CA SER A 24 21.88 1.78 10.03
C SER A 24 21.14 1.12 8.86
N ALA A 25 21.84 0.35 8.03
CA ALA A 25 21.22 -0.39 6.93
C ALA A 25 20.25 -1.46 7.45
N GLY A 26 20.61 -2.20 8.50
CA GLY A 26 19.74 -3.19 9.13
C GLY A 26 18.46 -2.56 9.68
N ILE A 27 18.58 -1.43 10.38
CA ILE A 27 17.43 -0.68 10.89
C ILE A 27 16.55 -0.20 9.73
N TYR A 28 17.14 0.39 8.69
CA TYR A 28 16.40 0.88 7.53
C TYR A 28 15.60 -0.24 6.85
N VAL A 29 16.22 -1.39 6.61
CA VAL A 29 15.54 -2.54 5.99
C VAL A 29 14.43 -3.06 6.89
N SER A 30 14.65 -3.17 8.20
CA SER A 30 13.64 -3.62 9.16
C SER A 30 12.42 -2.70 9.19
N VAL A 31 12.64 -1.39 9.32
CA VAL A 31 11.57 -0.39 9.33
C VAL A 31 10.83 -0.39 8.00
N ARG A 32 11.56 -0.39 6.88
CA ARG A 32 10.94 -0.45 5.54
C ARG A 32 10.06 -1.68 5.37
N HIS A 33 10.51 -2.83 5.84
CA HIS A 33 9.73 -4.06 5.76
C HIS A 33 8.47 -4.01 6.63
N SER A 34 8.58 -3.45 7.84
CA SER A 34 7.41 -3.25 8.71
C SER A 34 6.41 -2.28 8.12
N LEU A 35 6.86 -1.19 7.49
CA LEU A 35 5.99 -0.18 6.89
C LEU A 35 5.25 -0.72 5.67
N LEU A 36 5.95 -1.46 4.81
CA LEU A 36 5.30 -2.12 3.68
C LEU A 36 4.25 -3.14 4.16
N LYS A 37 4.57 -3.91 5.21
CA LYS A 37 3.64 -4.87 5.78
C LYS A 37 2.41 -4.20 6.42
N SER A 38 2.56 -3.03 7.04
CA SER A 38 1.41 -2.30 7.59
C SER A 38 0.53 -1.72 6.48
N ILE A 39 1.14 -1.17 5.42
CA ILE A 39 0.43 -0.69 4.23
C ILE A 39 -0.35 -1.83 3.58
N ASP A 40 0.28 -3.00 3.36
CA ASP A 40 -0.41 -4.17 2.79
C ASP A 40 -1.57 -4.64 3.67
N ALA A 41 -1.42 -4.58 5.00
CA ALA A 41 -2.48 -4.95 5.93
C ALA A 41 -3.66 -3.96 5.87
N GLU A 42 -3.39 -2.66 5.80
CA GLU A 42 -4.41 -1.61 5.65
C GLU A 42 -5.15 -1.76 4.31
N LEU A 43 -4.43 -1.92 3.19
CA LEU A 43 -5.01 -2.20 1.88
C LEU A 43 -5.86 -3.48 1.85
N ALA A 44 -5.44 -4.53 2.59
CA ALA A 44 -6.22 -5.76 2.69
C ALA A 44 -7.53 -5.57 3.47
N VAL A 45 -7.56 -4.68 4.46
CA VAL A 45 -8.78 -4.32 5.19
C VAL A 45 -9.70 -3.47 4.30
N ASP A 46 -9.16 -2.44 3.65
CA ASP A 46 -9.92 -1.55 2.79
C ASP A 46 -10.54 -2.27 1.59
N SER A 47 -9.76 -3.15 0.94
CA SER A 47 -10.27 -3.96 -0.16
C SER A 47 -11.39 -4.91 0.27
N ARG A 48 -11.39 -5.41 1.51
CA ARG A 48 -12.52 -6.20 2.05
C ARG A 48 -13.75 -5.32 2.22
N ILE A 49 -13.60 -4.13 2.80
CA ILE A 49 -14.70 -3.17 2.99
C ILE A 49 -15.33 -2.81 1.64
N LEU A 50 -14.50 -2.47 0.64
CA LEU A 50 -14.96 -2.15 -0.71
C LEU A 50 -15.66 -3.32 -1.41
N ARG A 51 -15.15 -4.56 -1.24
CA ARG A 51 -15.83 -5.75 -1.79
C ARG A 51 -17.18 -6.02 -1.14
N PHE A 52 -17.30 -5.82 0.18
CA PHE A 52 -18.58 -5.95 0.88
C PHE A 52 -19.57 -4.87 0.44
N ALA A 53 -19.09 -3.63 0.23
CA ALA A 53 -19.89 -2.54 -0.31
C ALA A 53 -20.40 -2.85 -1.72
N ALA A 54 -19.53 -3.32 -2.62
CA ALA A 54 -19.89 -3.64 -4.00
C ALA A 54 -20.85 -4.83 -4.13
N ARG A 55 -20.74 -5.85 -3.26
CA ARG A 55 -21.61 -7.04 -3.32
C ARG A 55 -23.02 -6.79 -2.78
N GLY A 56 -23.24 -5.71 -2.03
CA GLY A 56 -24.54 -5.36 -1.48
C GLY A 56 -25.54 -4.81 -2.50
N ASP A 57 -25.11 -4.56 -3.75
CA ASP A 57 -25.92 -3.92 -4.80
C ASP A 57 -26.63 -4.93 -5.73
N ASP A 58 -26.21 -6.20 -5.75
CA ASP A 58 -26.73 -7.21 -6.70
C ASP A 58 -28.06 -7.87 -6.28
N ASP A 59 -28.56 -7.62 -5.06
CA ASP A 59 -29.73 -8.34 -4.50
C ASP A 59 -30.89 -7.42 -4.06
N ALA A 60 -30.91 -6.15 -4.52
CA ALA A 60 -31.95 -5.19 -4.16
C ALA A 60 -32.74 -4.72 -5.40
N ASP A 61 -33.77 -5.50 -5.71
CA ASP A 61 -34.97 -5.03 -6.42
C ASP A 61 -35.69 -4.03 -5.51
N ASP A 62 -35.21 -2.78 -5.41
CA ASP A 62 -36.05 -1.61 -5.19
C ASP A 62 -35.28 -0.28 -5.21
N GLN A 63 -35.90 0.70 -5.86
CA GLN A 63 -35.53 2.10 -5.85
C GLN A 63 -35.46 2.65 -4.41
N GLN A 64 -34.28 2.72 -3.77
CA GLN A 64 -33.88 3.77 -2.81
C GLN A 64 -32.61 3.38 -2.04
N ARG A 65 -31.47 3.99 -2.40
CA ARG A 65 -30.57 4.80 -1.54
C ARG A 65 -29.11 4.81 -2.02
N PRO A 66 -28.65 5.87 -2.72
CA PRO A 66 -27.22 6.11 -2.94
C PRO A 66 -26.54 6.76 -1.72
N GLY A 67 -26.94 6.42 -0.48
CA GLY A 67 -26.60 7.24 0.71
C GLY A 67 -26.09 6.51 1.95
N ARG A 68 -25.79 5.20 1.87
CA ARG A 68 -25.29 4.43 3.03
C ARG A 68 -23.85 3.94 2.93
N LEU A 69 -23.22 4.07 1.76
CA LEU A 69 -21.81 3.74 1.56
C LEU A 69 -20.88 4.96 1.74
N GLN A 70 -21.35 6.16 1.39
CA GLN A 70 -20.64 7.44 1.61
C GLN A 70 -20.30 7.68 3.09
N ASP A 71 -21.17 7.22 4.00
CA ASP A 71 -21.01 7.43 5.44
C ASP A 71 -19.96 6.51 6.10
N ARG A 72 -19.43 5.51 5.36
CA ARG A 72 -18.50 4.51 5.93
C ARG A 72 -17.05 4.68 5.49
N THR A 73 -16.79 5.56 4.53
CA THR A 73 -15.44 5.91 4.09
C THR A 73 -15.39 7.38 3.69
N PRO A 74 -15.44 8.31 4.66
CA PRO A 74 -15.39 9.75 4.40
C PRO A 74 -14.16 10.16 3.59
N ASP A 75 -13.04 9.44 3.73
CA ASP A 75 -11.76 9.74 3.09
C ASP A 75 -11.78 9.60 1.55
N TYR A 76 -12.74 8.88 0.97
CA TYR A 76 -12.86 8.72 -0.49
C TYR A 76 -13.89 9.67 -1.14
N ASP A 77 -14.71 10.34 -0.33
CA ASP A 77 -15.74 11.28 -0.78
C ASP A 77 -15.23 12.73 -0.74
N ASP A 78 -14.17 12.99 0.02
CA ASP A 78 -13.46 14.27 0.00
C ASP A 78 -12.59 14.39 -1.25
N SER A 79 -12.83 15.42 -2.06
CA SER A 79 -12.01 15.71 -3.25
C SER A 79 -10.56 16.06 -2.90
N ASP A 80 -10.31 16.49 -1.65
CA ASP A 80 -8.96 16.77 -1.13
C ASP A 80 -8.34 15.56 -0.41
N GLY A 81 -9.00 14.39 -0.41
CA GLY A 81 -8.49 13.17 0.21
C GLY A 81 -7.32 12.55 -0.56
N ASP A 82 -6.30 12.10 0.16
CA ASP A 82 -5.12 11.41 -0.41
C ASP A 82 -5.44 9.97 -0.88
N ALA A 83 -6.65 9.48 -0.62
CA ALA A 83 -7.09 8.13 -0.90
C ALA A 83 -8.02 8.09 -2.12
N PHE A 84 -7.79 7.15 -3.04
CA PHE A 84 -8.57 7.00 -4.26
C PHE A 84 -8.82 5.53 -4.60
N PHE A 85 -9.95 5.24 -5.24
CA PHE A 85 -10.27 3.91 -5.72
C PHE A 85 -10.91 3.94 -7.12
N GLN A 86 -10.71 2.86 -7.87
CA GLN A 86 -11.43 2.59 -9.11
C GLN A 86 -11.77 1.09 -9.17
N LEU A 87 -13.06 0.81 -9.29
CA LEU A 87 -13.59 -0.54 -9.46
C LEU A 87 -13.64 -0.86 -10.96
N TRP A 88 -13.18 -2.05 -11.31
CA TRP A 88 -13.17 -2.55 -12.68
C TRP A 88 -14.09 -3.75 -12.79
N GLN A 89 -14.85 -3.82 -13.88
CA GLN A 89 -15.54 -5.04 -14.30
C GLN A 89 -14.53 -6.06 -14.84
N THR A 90 -14.98 -7.30 -14.97
CA THR A 90 -14.17 -8.43 -15.44
C THR A 90 -13.68 -8.27 -16.88
N ASP A 91 -14.35 -7.44 -17.67
CA ASP A 91 -14.00 -7.09 -19.06
C ASP A 91 -12.97 -5.96 -19.16
N GLY A 92 -12.53 -5.41 -18.01
CA GLY A 92 -11.59 -4.30 -17.97
C GLY A 92 -12.25 -2.94 -18.22
N THR A 93 -13.56 -2.82 -18.11
CA THR A 93 -14.25 -1.51 -18.09
C THR A 93 -14.32 -0.96 -16.66
N PRO A 94 -14.11 0.35 -16.45
CA PRO A 94 -14.26 0.95 -15.13
C PRO A 94 -15.76 1.02 -14.76
N SER A 95 -16.13 0.44 -13.62
CA SER A 95 -17.51 0.40 -13.12
C SER A 95 -17.85 1.63 -12.25
N SER A 96 -16.90 2.02 -11.38
CA SER A 96 -17.09 3.11 -10.42
C SER A 96 -15.73 3.65 -9.97
N LYS A 97 -15.64 4.94 -9.64
CA LYS A 97 -14.43 5.59 -9.14
C LYS A 97 -14.74 6.60 -8.04
N SER A 98 -13.77 6.87 -7.16
CA SER A 98 -13.88 7.90 -6.14
C SER A 98 -13.90 9.31 -6.75
N ALA A 99 -14.52 10.26 -6.05
CA ALA A 99 -14.54 11.67 -6.46
C ALA A 99 -13.12 12.28 -6.43
N SER A 100 -12.30 11.87 -5.46
CA SER A 100 -10.88 12.27 -5.31
C SER A 100 -10.01 11.91 -6.53
N LEU A 101 -10.39 10.91 -7.32
CA LEU A 101 -9.64 10.51 -8.52
C LEU A 101 -9.83 11.52 -9.68
N GLY A 102 -10.89 12.33 -9.64
CA GLY A 102 -11.19 13.32 -10.67
C GLY A 102 -11.25 12.71 -12.08
N ASP A 103 -10.53 13.32 -13.02
CA ASP A 103 -10.45 12.87 -14.43
C ASP A 103 -9.35 11.84 -14.68
N LEU A 104 -8.60 11.43 -13.66
CA LEU A 104 -7.58 10.40 -13.79
C LEU A 104 -8.22 9.00 -13.81
N ASP A 105 -7.60 8.10 -14.57
CA ASP A 105 -7.92 6.67 -14.57
C ASP A 105 -6.71 5.89 -14.09
N LEU A 106 -6.94 4.95 -13.18
CA LEU A 106 -5.95 3.97 -12.76
C LEU A 106 -5.73 2.94 -13.87
N LEU A 107 -4.58 2.27 -13.85
CA LEU A 107 -4.32 1.18 -14.79
C LEU A 107 -5.12 -0.05 -14.37
N PHE A 108 -5.76 -0.72 -15.35
CA PHE A 108 -6.47 -1.97 -15.10
C PHE A 108 -5.50 -3.03 -14.56
N PRO A 109 -5.70 -3.54 -13.33
CA PRO A 109 -4.75 -4.45 -12.67
C PRO A 109 -4.58 -5.78 -13.41
N GLY A 110 -5.56 -6.21 -14.22
CA GLY A 110 -5.46 -7.45 -15.02
C GLY A 110 -4.42 -7.41 -16.13
N SER A 111 -3.93 -6.22 -16.53
CA SER A 111 -2.82 -6.10 -17.48
C SER A 111 -1.44 -6.16 -16.83
N ALA A 112 -1.36 -6.06 -15.49
CA ALA A 112 -0.11 -6.02 -14.72
C ALA A 112 0.25 -7.35 -14.04
N VAL A 113 -0.41 -8.46 -14.41
CA VAL A 113 -0.19 -9.78 -13.81
C VAL A 113 1.23 -10.29 -14.12
N ARG A 114 2.18 -9.98 -13.23
CA ARG A 114 3.25 -10.93 -12.91
C ARG A 114 2.61 -12.12 -12.17
N PRO A 115 3.01 -13.36 -12.46
CA PRO A 115 2.36 -14.56 -11.95
C PRO A 115 2.56 -14.84 -10.44
N GLU A 116 3.06 -13.87 -9.65
CA GLU A 116 3.10 -14.00 -8.20
C GLU A 116 1.88 -13.29 -7.59
N PRO A 117 0.94 -14.02 -6.96
CA PRO A 117 -0.13 -13.38 -6.20
C PRO A 117 0.48 -12.63 -5.02
N VAL A 118 0.43 -11.29 -5.05
CA VAL A 118 0.84 -10.41 -3.93
C VAL A 118 -0.05 -10.62 -2.69
N PHE A 119 -1.27 -11.15 -2.88
CA PHE A 119 -2.18 -11.49 -1.79
C PHE A 119 -2.19 -13.00 -1.55
N SER A 120 -1.22 -13.50 -0.80
CA SER A 120 -1.29 -14.83 -0.21
C SER A 120 -2.15 -14.76 1.05
N ASN A 121 -3.46 -15.00 0.89
CA ASN A 121 -4.39 -15.16 2.00
C ASN A 121 -4.16 -16.54 2.63
N GLN A 122 -3.02 -16.75 3.30
CA GLN A 122 -2.80 -17.90 4.18
C GLN A 122 -3.61 -17.66 5.45
N ILE A 123 -4.87 -18.08 5.41
CA ILE A 123 -5.65 -18.38 6.60
C ILE A 123 -5.34 -19.85 6.92
N LEU A 124 -4.69 -20.06 8.07
CA LEU A 124 -4.44 -21.36 8.72
C LEU A 124 -5.76 -22.06 9.07
#